data_AF-A0A1Y1ZJC7-F1
#
_entry.id   AF-A0A1Y1ZJC7-F1
#
_cell.length_a   1.000
_cell.length_b   1.000
_cell.length_c   1.000
_cell.angle_alpha   90.00
_cell.angle_beta   90.00
_cell.angle_gamma   90.00
#
_symmetry.space_group_name_H-M   'P 1'
#
loop_
_entity.id
_entity.type
_entity.pdbx_description
1 polymer ?
#
loop_
_entity_poly.entity_id
_entity_poly.type
_entity_poly.pdbx_seq_one_letter_code
_entity_poly.pdbx_strand_id
1 'polypeptide(L)'
;GDINCRYWGKTYDNVNYYTCTEICDKYDITTELFFKLNPTLKLDCSKIQPKWRYCVAGFIEPLQATDRLCGPKHKNATCLGTDL
;
A
#
# COMPACT_ATOMS: atom_id res chain seq x y z
N GLY A 1 9.99 0.19 3.78
CA GLY A 1 10.02 0.55 2.37
C GLY A 1 8.77 1.31 2.05
N ASP A 2 8.81 2.12 1.01
CA ASP A 2 7.70 3.01 0.66
C ASP A 2 6.71 2.34 -0.29
N ILE A 3 5.48 2.83 -0.31
CA ILE A 3 4.44 2.30 -1.20
C ILE A 3 4.54 3.01 -2.53
N ASN A 4 4.96 2.28 -3.56
CA ASN A 4 4.92 2.76 -4.93
C ASN A 4 3.57 2.41 -5.56
N CYS A 5 2.66 3.38 -5.52
CA CYS A 5 1.33 3.22 -6.08
C CYS A 5 1.30 3.53 -7.58
N ARG A 6 0.94 2.53 -8.39
CA ARG A 6 0.80 2.65 -9.84
C ARG A 6 -0.61 3.04 -10.28
N TYR A 7 -1.62 2.66 -9.51
CA TYR A 7 -3.01 2.96 -9.83
C TYR A 7 -3.86 3.25 -8.60
N TRP A 8 -4.71 4.27 -8.71
CA TRP A 8 -5.53 4.79 -7.63
C TRP A 8 -7.01 4.55 -7.89
N GLY A 9 -7.66 3.82 -7.00
CA GLY A 9 -9.12 3.71 -6.93
C GLY A 9 -9.71 4.89 -6.15
N LYS A 10 -10.83 5.43 -6.62
CA LYS A 10 -11.60 6.46 -5.90
C LYS A 10 -12.81 5.83 -5.22
N THR A 11 -13.04 6.21 -3.97
CA THR A 11 -14.32 5.96 -3.28
C THR A 11 -15.38 6.97 -3.72
N TYR A 12 -16.65 6.55 -3.61
CA TYR A 12 -17.81 7.39 -3.91
C TYR A 12 -18.21 8.25 -2.69
N ASP A 13 -19.33 8.97 -2.81
CA ASP A 13 -19.86 9.87 -1.79
C ASP A 13 -20.33 9.11 -0.54
N ASN A 14 -20.91 7.93 -0.74
CA ASN A 14 -21.34 7.05 0.34
C ASN A 14 -20.36 5.89 0.44
N VAL A 15 -19.77 5.72 1.62
CA VAL A 15 -18.90 4.59 1.95
C VAL A 15 -19.43 3.89 3.18
N ASN A 16 -19.24 2.59 3.22
CA ASN A 16 -19.57 1.75 4.36
C ASN A 16 -18.47 0.69 4.51
N TYR A 17 -18.64 -0.24 5.46
CA TYR A 17 -17.64 -1.26 5.72
C TYR A 17 -17.40 -2.22 4.52
N TYR A 18 -18.38 -2.36 3.61
CA TYR A 18 -18.25 -3.18 2.40
C TYR A 18 -17.45 -2.50 1.30
N THR A 19 -17.28 -1.18 1.34
CA THR A 19 -16.61 -0.42 0.29
C THR A 19 -15.17 -0.90 0.03
N CYS A 20 -14.45 -1.39 1.05
CA CYS A 20 -13.15 -2.01 0.84
C CYS A 20 -13.24 -3.25 -0.06
N THR A 21 -14.20 -4.13 0.20
CA THR A 21 -14.42 -5.35 -0.58
C THR A 21 -14.90 -5.01 -1.99
N GLU A 22 -15.83 -4.05 -2.14
CA GLU A 22 -16.30 -3.59 -3.46
C GLU A 22 -15.17 -3.02 -4.32
N ILE A 23 -14.24 -2.27 -3.72
CA ILE A 23 -13.04 -1.79 -4.43
C ILE A 23 -12.15 -2.97 -4.81
N CYS A 24 -11.93 -3.91 -3.90
CA CYS A 24 -11.12 -5.09 -4.17
C CYS A 24 -11.68 -5.90 -5.34
N ASP A 25 -12.99 -6.18 -5.33
CA ASP A 25 -13.68 -6.92 -6.39
C ASP A 25 -13.63 -6.16 -7.73
N LYS A 26 -13.80 -4.83 -7.70
CA LYS A 26 -13.76 -3.98 -8.91
C LYS A 26 -12.40 -4.00 -9.60
N TYR A 27 -11.31 -4.08 -8.84
CA TYR A 27 -9.95 -4.08 -9.36
C TYR A 27 -9.31 -5.47 -9.40
N ASP A 28 -10.07 -6.52 -9.06
CA ASP A 28 -9.63 -7.91 -9.01
C ASP A 28 -8.36 -8.09 -8.14
N ILE A 29 -8.39 -7.50 -6.93
CA ILE A 29 -7.30 -7.59 -5.95
C ILE A 29 -7.77 -8.21 -4.64
N THR A 30 -6.84 -8.76 -3.86
CA THR A 30 -7.16 -9.26 -2.52
C THR A 30 -7.25 -8.12 -1.51
N THR A 31 -8.12 -8.27 -0.50
CA THR A 31 -8.22 -7.33 0.63
C THR A 31 -6.90 -7.21 1.38
N GLU A 32 -6.16 -8.31 1.52
CA GLU A 32 -4.82 -8.31 2.12
C GLU A 32 -3.85 -7.39 1.37
N LEU A 33 -3.81 -7.50 0.03
CA LEU A 33 -2.98 -6.62 -0.79
C LEU A 33 -3.44 -5.17 -0.68
N PHE A 34 -4.75 -4.93 -0.70
CA PHE A 34 -5.31 -3.59 -0.57
C PHE A 34 -4.91 -2.92 0.75
N PHE A 35 -4.98 -3.61 1.88
CA PHE A 35 -4.55 -3.07 3.18
C PHE A 35 -3.02 -2.90 3.25
N LYS A 36 -2.24 -3.80 2.64
CA LYS A 36 -0.78 -3.63 2.52
C LYS A 36 -0.40 -2.38 1.74
N LEU A 37 -1.13 -2.07 0.67
CA LEU A 37 -0.93 -0.86 -0.15
C LEU A 37 -1.50 0.41 0.51
N ASN A 38 -2.31 0.30 1.56
CA ASN A 38 -2.95 1.43 2.24
C ASN A 38 -2.86 1.29 3.77
N PRO A 39 -1.66 1.35 4.37
CA PRO A 39 -1.42 1.07 5.78
C PRO A 39 -2.09 2.07 6.74
N THR A 40 -2.53 3.22 6.23
CA THR A 40 -3.32 4.21 7.00
C THR A 40 -4.77 3.77 7.17
N LEU A 41 -5.26 2.87 6.32
CA LEU A 41 -6.58 2.26 6.42
C LEU A 41 -6.51 1.06 7.36
N LYS A 42 -7.43 1.01 8.32
CA LYS A 42 -7.52 -0.11 9.25
C LYS A 42 -8.06 -1.36 8.54
N LEU A 43 -7.62 -2.54 8.99
CA LEU A 43 -8.03 -3.85 8.48
C LEU A 43 -9.55 -4.11 8.59
N ASP A 44 -10.23 -3.41 9.49
CA ASP A 44 -11.69 -3.48 9.68
C ASP A 44 -12.46 -2.55 8.72
N CYS A 45 -11.78 -1.89 7.77
CA CYS A 45 -12.34 -0.90 6.85
C CYS A 45 -13.01 0.32 7.55
N SER A 46 -12.91 0.47 8.87
CA SER A 46 -13.66 1.48 9.64
C SER A 46 -13.26 2.93 9.35
N LYS A 47 -12.07 3.12 8.78
CA LYS A 47 -11.50 4.43 8.43
C LYS A 47 -11.57 4.74 6.93
N ILE A 48 -12.40 4.01 6.17
CA ILE A 48 -12.58 4.35 4.76
C ILE A 48 -13.26 5.72 4.65
N GLN A 49 -12.72 6.57 3.79
CA GLN A 49 -13.20 7.93 3.60
C GLN A 49 -13.93 8.04 2.26
N PRO A 50 -15.07 8.76 2.21
CA PRO A 50 -15.72 9.08 0.95
C PRO A 50 -14.87 10.07 0.14
N LYS A 51 -15.03 10.04 -1.19
CA LYS A 51 -14.30 10.91 -2.14
C LYS A 51 -12.77 10.88 -1.98
N TRP A 52 -12.23 9.79 -1.47
CA TRP A 52 -10.80 9.61 -1.23
C TRP A 52 -10.17 8.66 -2.26
N ARG A 53 -8.84 8.66 -2.31
CA ARG A 53 -8.04 7.80 -3.21
C ARG A 53 -7.30 6.76 -2.41
N TYR A 54 -7.47 5.50 -2.80
CA TYR A 54 -6.74 4.36 -2.24
C TYR A 54 -5.95 3.68 -3.34
N CYS A 55 -4.78 3.17 -2.99
CA CYS A 55 -3.94 2.45 -3.92
C CYS A 55 -4.52 1.07 -4.19
N VAL A 56 -4.75 0.74 -5.46
CA VAL A 56 -5.34 -0.55 -5.87
C VAL A 56 -4.41 -1.35 -6.78
N ALA A 57 -3.33 -0.75 -7.27
CA ALA A 57 -2.24 -1.46 -7.91
C ALA A 57 -0.92 -0.78 -7.57
N GLY A 58 0.04 -1.55 -7.13
CA GLY A 58 1.33 -1.04 -6.66
C GLY A 58 2.16 -2.13 -6.02
N PHE A 59 3.29 -1.73 -5.45
CA PHE A 59 4.18 -2.63 -4.73
C PHE A 59 4.85 -1.86 -3.59
N ILE A 60 5.27 -2.60 -2.57
CA ILE A 60 6.09 -2.04 -1.49
C ILE A 60 7.53 -2.10 -1.98
N GLU A 61 8.12 -0.93 -2.18
CA GLU A 61 9.55 -0.85 -2.49
C GLU A 61 10.33 -1.39 -1.28
N PRO A 62 11.33 -2.25 -1.49
CA PRO A 62 12.23 -2.64 -0.43
C PRO A 62 12.81 -1.38 0.23
N LEU A 63 12.91 -1.39 1.56
CA LEU A 63 13.59 -0.31 2.27
C LEU A 63 15.02 -0.24 1.72
N GLN A 64 15.45 0.91 1.19
CA GLN A 64 16.81 1.07 0.68
C GLN A 64 17.69 1.72 1.75
N ALA A 65 18.91 1.20 1.94
CA ALA A 65 19.90 1.81 2.81
C ALA A 65 20.69 2.87 2.05
N THR A 66 20.52 4.14 2.42
CA THR A 66 21.30 5.27 1.87
C THR A 66 22.58 5.54 2.65
N ASP A 67 22.69 5.00 3.86
CA ASP A 67 23.79 5.16 4.82
C ASP A 67 24.69 3.91 4.90
N ARG A 68 24.55 2.98 3.94
CA ARG A 68 25.23 1.67 3.88
C ARG A 68 24.89 0.72 5.04
N LEU A 69 23.92 1.06 5.90
CA LEU A 69 23.44 0.20 6.96
C LEU A 69 22.32 -0.70 6.43
N CYS A 70 22.70 -1.78 5.75
CA CYS A 70 21.78 -2.74 5.15
C CYS A 70 21.76 -4.10 5.86
N GLY A 71 20.75 -4.91 5.54
CA GLY A 71 20.57 -6.27 6.04
C GLY A 71 19.62 -6.38 7.25
N PRO A 72 19.51 -7.58 7.86
CA PRO A 72 18.48 -7.87 8.85
C PRO A 72 18.52 -7.00 10.11
N LYS A 73 19.71 -6.55 10.51
CA LYS A 73 19.90 -5.65 11.65
C LYS A 73 19.37 -4.23 11.40
N HIS A 74 19.12 -3.89 10.13
CA HIS A 74 18.69 -2.56 9.70
C HIS A 74 17.34 -2.64 8.99
N LYS A 75 16.35 -3.28 9.65
CA LYS A 75 14.97 -3.44 9.15
C LYS A 75 14.89 -4.11 7.76
N ASN A 76 15.78 -5.06 7.49
CA ASN A 76 15.93 -5.70 6.18
C ASN A 76 16.15 -4.68 5.03
N ALA A 77 16.82 -3.56 5.30
CA ALA A 77 17.17 -2.61 4.25
C ALA A 77 18.06 -3.29 3.20
N THR A 78 17.75 -3.06 1.93
CA THR A 78 18.55 -3.50 0.78
C THR A 78 19.73 -2.56 0.63
N CYS A 79 20.95 -3.10 0.51
CA CYS A 79 22.12 -2.28 0.19
C CYS A 79 21.91 -1.72 -1.22
N LEU A 80 21.99 -0.40 -1.39
CA LEU A 80 22.09 0.14 -2.73
C LEU A 80 23.48 -0.24 -3.25
N GLY A 81 23.54 -1.26 -4.10
CA GLY A 81 24.69 -1.45 -4.96
C GLY A 81 24.69 -0.26 -5.92
N THR A 82 25.57 0.72 -5.69
CA THR A 82 25.94 1.63 -6.77
C THR A 82 26.69 0.78 -7.79
N ASP A 83 25.95 0.15 -8.71
CA ASP A 83 26.48 -0.24 -10.00
C ASP A 83 26.74 1.06 -10.79
N LEU A 84 27.85 1.72 -10.47
CA LEU A 84 28.55 2.69 -11.32
C LEU A 84 30.06 2.50 -11.13
#